data_AF-A0A7V9EUM2-F1
#
_entry.id   AF-A0A7V9EUM2-F1
#
_cell.length_a   1.000
_cell.length_b   1.000
_cell.length_c   1.000
_cell.angle_alpha   90.00
_cell.angle_beta   90.00
_cell.angle_gamma   90.00
#
_symmetry.space_group_name_H-M   'P 1'
#
loop_
_entity.id
_entity.type
_entity.pdbx_description
1 polymer ?
#
loop_
_entity_poly.entity_id
_entity_poly.type
_entity_poly.pdbx_seq_one_letter_code
_entity_poly.pdbx_strand_id
1 'polypeptide(L)'
;MMPTDSLNSPEANLVAALRERRTLIADEASRREPEQHLEKLKTISEKIVVLSEALPKPLDPQLAHYLTRCSYDKALALLKARKGAL
;
A
#
# COMPACT_ATOMS: atom_id res chain seq x y z
N MET A 1 -20.56 -20.67 -3.27
CA MET A 1 -20.15 -19.74 -4.34
C MET A 1 -19.40 -18.60 -3.67
N MET A 2 -18.05 -18.65 -3.70
CA MET A 2 -17.22 -17.58 -3.12
C MET A 2 -17.24 -16.41 -4.11
N PRO A 3 -17.57 -15.18 -3.70
CA PRO A 3 -17.65 -14.07 -4.65
C PRO A 3 -16.25 -13.70 -5.13
N THR A 4 -16.11 -13.63 -6.45
CA THR A 4 -14.93 -13.22 -7.20
C THR A 4 -14.69 -11.71 -7.10
N ASP A 5 -14.64 -11.15 -5.89
CA ASP A 5 -14.28 -9.75 -5.63
C ASP A 5 -12.77 -9.57 -5.32
N SER A 6 -12.00 -10.66 -5.41
CA SER A 6 -10.59 -10.73 -4.98
C SER A 6 -9.61 -9.81 -5.74
N LEU A 7 -10.07 -9.08 -6.76
CA LEU A 7 -9.25 -8.12 -7.52
C LEU A 7 -9.63 -6.64 -7.31
N ASN A 8 -10.75 -6.34 -6.63
CA ASN A 8 -11.24 -4.96 -6.43
C ASN A 8 -11.39 -4.54 -4.96
N SER A 9 -10.94 -5.35 -4.00
CA SER A 9 -11.04 -4.94 -2.60
C SER A 9 -10.09 -3.77 -2.28
N PRO A 10 -10.51 -2.78 -1.48
CA PRO A 10 -9.68 -1.63 -1.11
C PRO A 10 -8.38 -2.08 -0.43
N GLU A 11 -8.40 -3.22 0.27
CA GLU A 11 -7.21 -3.85 0.84
C GLU A 11 -6.26 -4.41 -0.23
N ALA A 12 -6.76 -5.08 -1.27
CA ALA A 12 -5.92 -5.55 -2.37
C ALA A 12 -5.26 -4.39 -3.13
N ASN A 13 -6.02 -3.31 -3.34
CA ASN A 13 -5.52 -2.08 -3.95
C ASN A 13 -4.45 -1.41 -3.07
N LEU A 14 -4.65 -1.38 -1.75
CA LEU A 14 -3.66 -0.88 -0.80
C LEU A 14 -2.37 -1.71 -0.83
N VAL A 15 -2.48 -3.04 -0.83
CA VAL A 15 -1.32 -3.94 -0.96
C VAL A 15 -0.56 -3.67 -2.26
N ALA A 16 -1.27 -3.48 -3.38
CA ALA A 16 -0.65 -3.16 -4.66
C ALA A 16 0.10 -1.83 -4.61
N ALA A 17 -0.52 -0.76 -4.09
CA ALA A 17 0.11 0.56 -3.97
C ALA A 17 1.34 0.55 -3.05
N LEU A 18 1.28 -0.18 -1.91
CA LEU A 18 2.42 -0.33 -1.00
C LEU A 18 3.58 -1.09 -1.66
N ARG A 19 3.29 -2.13 -2.46
CA ARG A 19 4.31 -2.85 -3.24
C ARG A 19 4.94 -1.96 -4.31
N GLU A 20 4.11 -1.22 -5.03
CA GLU A 20 4.54 -0.28 -6.08
C GLU A 20 5.51 0.75 -5.51
N ARG A 21 5.16 1.36 -4.37
CA ARG A 21 6.04 2.30 -3.66
C ARG A 21 7.38 1.66 -3.29
N ARG A 22 7.37 0.42 -2.77
CA ARG A 22 8.59 -0.29 -2.39
C ARG A 22 9.47 -0.59 -3.59
N THR A 23 8.88 -1.01 -4.70
CA THR A 23 9.62 -1.25 -5.95
C THR A 23 10.22 0.05 -6.47
N LEU A 24 9.48 1.17 -6.45
CA LEU A 24 10.02 2.46 -6.87
C LEU A 24 11.24 2.87 -6.03
N ILE A 25 11.17 2.75 -4.70
CA ILE A 25 12.31 3.08 -3.83
C ILE A 25 13.52 2.17 -4.11
N ALA A 26 13.28 0.91 -4.45
CA ALA A 26 14.33 -0.05 -4.80
C ALA A 26 14.87 0.15 -6.22
N ASP A 27 14.14 0.85 -7.09
CA ASP A 27 14.54 1.09 -8.48
C ASP A 27 15.63 2.17 -8.55
N GLU A 28 16.87 1.73 -8.64
CA GLU A 28 18.03 2.61 -8.75
C GLU A 28 18.08 3.39 -10.06
N ALA A 29 17.39 2.94 -11.13
CA ALA A 29 17.38 3.63 -12.42
C ALA A 29 16.67 4.99 -12.34
N SER A 30 15.70 5.11 -11.42
CA SER A 30 14.98 6.35 -11.15
C SER A 30 15.86 7.47 -10.58
N ARG A 31 17.06 7.15 -10.07
CA ARG A 31 18.04 8.15 -9.60
C ARG A 31 18.62 9.03 -10.71
N ARG A 32 18.45 8.63 -11.97
CA ARG A 32 18.82 9.45 -13.14
C ARG A 32 17.85 10.62 -13.37
N GLU A 33 16.61 10.50 -12.89
CA GLU A 33 15.57 11.52 -13.01
C GLU A 33 14.89 11.76 -11.64
N PRO A 34 15.62 12.41 -10.70
CA PRO A 34 15.20 12.52 -9.31
C PRO A 34 13.86 13.26 -9.15
N GLU A 35 13.57 14.24 -10.00
CA GLU A 35 12.31 15.00 -9.96
C GLU A 35 11.11 14.11 -10.29
N GLN A 36 11.19 13.35 -11.39
CA GLN A 36 10.15 12.41 -11.79
C GLN A 36 9.99 11.27 -10.78
N HIS A 37 11.09 10.83 -10.17
CA HIS A 37 11.06 9.83 -9.11
C HIS A 37 10.29 10.34 -7.88
N LEU A 38 10.58 11.57 -7.43
CA LEU A 38 9.89 12.19 -6.31
C LEU A 38 8.41 12.42 -6.60
N GLU A 39 8.06 12.84 -7.82
CA GLU A 39 6.67 13.01 -8.24
C GLU A 39 5.90 11.68 -8.16
N LYS A 40 6.46 10.60 -8.72
CA LYS A 40 5.87 9.25 -8.64
C LYS A 40 5.69 8.79 -7.19
N LEU A 41 6.69 9.00 -6.33
CA LEU A 41 6.60 8.67 -4.91
C LEU A 41 5.49 9.46 -4.20
N LYS A 42 5.33 10.74 -4.54
CA LYS A 42 4.24 11.59 -4.01
C LYS A 42 2.89 11.06 -4.46
N THR A 43 2.68 10.83 -5.75
CA THR A 43 1.42 10.31 -6.31
C THR A 43 1.01 8.99 -5.66
N ILE A 44 1.94 8.06 -5.47
CA ILE A 44 1.64 6.78 -4.82
C ILE A 44 1.36 6.95 -3.33
N SER A 45 2.05 7.86 -2.65
CA SER A 45 1.78 8.14 -1.23
C SER A 45 0.38 8.72 -1.04
N GLU A 46 -0.06 9.63 -1.92
CA GLU A 46 -1.43 10.16 -1.93
C GLU A 46 -2.47 9.07 -2.22
N LYS A 47 -2.19 8.21 -3.21
CA LYS A 47 -3.03 7.03 -3.52
C LYS A 47 -3.16 6.10 -2.31
N ILE A 48 -2.09 5.87 -1.54
CA ILE A 48 -2.13 5.05 -0.32
C ILE A 48 -3.05 5.68 0.73
N VAL A 49 -3.02 7.00 0.92
CA VAL A 49 -3.91 7.70 1.86
C VAL A 49 -5.37 7.49 1.47
N VAL A 50 -5.73 7.76 0.21
CA VAL A 50 -7.11 7.57 -0.28
C VAL A 50 -7.58 6.11 -0.10
N LEU A 51 -6.73 5.14 -0.43
CA LEU A 51 -7.07 3.72 -0.27
C LEU A 51 -7.21 3.33 1.20
N SER A 52 -6.42 3.92 2.08
CA SER A 52 -6.49 3.67 3.53
C SER A 52 -7.80 4.18 4.13
N GLU A 53 -8.29 5.34 3.66
CA GLU A 53 -9.57 5.90 4.08
C GLU A 53 -10.77 5.10 3.54
N ALA A 54 -10.61 4.48 2.37
CA ALA A 54 -11.61 3.62 1.74
C ALA A 54 -11.69 2.20 2.34
N LEU A 55 -10.84 1.86 3.32
CA LEU A 55 -10.88 0.55 3.97
C LEU A 55 -12.15 0.37 4.81
N PRO A 56 -12.73 -0.84 4.82
CA PRO A 56 -13.88 -1.14 5.67
C PRO A 56 -13.52 -0.97 7.15
N LYS A 57 -14.44 -0.39 7.92
CA LYS A 57 -14.32 -0.24 9.38
C LYS A 57 -15.06 -1.37 10.10
N PRO A 58 -14.58 -1.85 11.27
CA PRO A 58 -13.42 -1.34 12.00
C PRO A 58 -12.07 -1.75 11.38
N LEU A 59 -11.15 -0.79 11.35
CA LEU A 59 -9.79 -1.04 10.86
C LEU A 59 -8.96 -1.70 11.98
N ASP A 60 -8.12 -2.66 11.61
CA ASP A 60 -7.14 -3.25 12.52
C ASP A 60 -6.27 -2.16 13.17
N PRO A 61 -6.16 -2.09 14.52
CA PRO A 61 -5.41 -1.02 15.20
C PRO A 61 -3.94 -0.96 14.81
N GLN A 62 -3.32 -2.10 14.52
CA GLN A 62 -1.91 -2.18 14.13
C GLN A 62 -1.72 -1.66 12.70
N LEU A 63 -2.63 -2.01 11.80
CA LEU A 63 -2.67 -1.46 10.44
C LEU A 63 -2.90 0.05 10.45
N ALA A 64 -3.87 0.53 11.23
CA ALA A 64 -4.12 1.96 11.40
C ALA A 64 -2.88 2.70 11.91
N HIS A 65 -2.20 2.14 12.91
CA HIS A 65 -0.96 2.70 13.44
C HIS A 65 0.15 2.80 12.37
N TYR A 66 0.34 1.75 11.56
CA TYR A 66 1.36 1.78 10.51
C TYR A 66 1.03 2.79 9.41
N LEU A 67 -0.22 2.92 9.01
CA LEU A 67 -0.63 3.87 7.98
C LEU A 67 -0.47 5.32 8.47
N THR A 68 -0.89 5.64 9.70
CA THR A 68 -0.71 6.97 10.31
C THR A 68 0.75 7.36 10.50
N ARG A 69 1.64 6.39 10.76
CA ARG A 69 3.08 6.62 10.90
C ARG A 69 3.84 6.51 9.57
N CYS A 70 3.14 6.43 8.44
CA CYS A 70 3.71 6.19 7.10
C CYS A 70 4.69 5.00 7.06
N SER A 71 4.50 4.02 7.93
CA SER A 71 5.31 2.81 8.04
C SER A 71 4.84 1.77 7.01
N TYR A 72 4.90 2.14 5.73
CA TYR A 72 4.32 1.40 4.62
C TYR A 72 4.86 -0.02 4.44
N ASP A 73 6.15 -0.26 4.72
CA ASP A 73 6.71 -1.61 4.69
C ASP A 73 6.11 -2.52 5.77
N LYS A 74 5.86 -1.98 6.97
CA LYS A 74 5.21 -2.72 8.06
C LYS A 74 3.74 -2.98 7.76
N ALA A 75 3.04 -1.99 7.22
CA ALA A 75 1.67 -2.15 6.74
C ALA A 75 1.59 -3.25 5.68
N LEU A 76 2.50 -3.25 4.70
CA LEU A 76 2.56 -4.28 3.67
C LEU A 76 2.84 -5.67 4.25
N ALA A 77 3.79 -5.79 5.18
CA ALA A 77 4.12 -7.05 5.83
C ALA A 77 2.92 -7.61 6.61
N LEU A 78 2.21 -6.75 7.36
CA LEU A 78 1.00 -7.11 8.10
C LEU A 78 -0.11 -7.61 7.17
N LEU A 79 -0.40 -6.87 6.09
CA LEU A 79 -1.42 -7.25 5.10
C LEU A 79 -1.07 -8.56 4.38
N LYS A 80 0.21 -8.79 4.07
CA LYS A 80 0.67 -10.07 3.50
C LYS A 80 0.54 -11.22 4.49
N ALA A 81 0.91 -11.02 5.74
CA ALA A 81 0.79 -12.04 6.79
C ALA A 81 -0.69 -12.44 6.98
N ARG A 82 -1.61 -11.48 6.95
CA ARG A 82 -3.06 -11.74 7.02
C ARG A 82 -3.58 -12.53 5.83
N LYS A 83 -3.17 -12.18 4.60
CA LYS A 83 -3.54 -12.93 3.39
C LYS A 83 -2.95 -14.35 3.33
N GLY A 84 -1.77 -14.58 3.90
CA GLY A 84 -1.13 -15.90 3.95
C GLY A 84 -1.63 -16.79 5.08
N ALA A 85 -2.40 -16.24 6.02
CA ALA A 85 -3.01 -16.96 7.13
C ALA A 85 -4.47 -17.37 6.86
N LEU A 86 -4.98 -17.10 5.64
CA LEU A 86 -6.31 -17.48 5.15
C LEU A 86 -6.23 -18.65 4.19
#